data_AF-A0A8J2W585-F1
#
_entry.id   AF-A0A8J2W585-F1
#
_cell.length_a   1.000
_cell.length_b   1.000
_cell.length_c   1.000
_cell.angle_alpha   90.00
_cell.angle_beta   90.00
_cell.angle_gamma   90.00
#
_symmetry.space_group_name_H-M   'P 1'
#
loop_
_entity.id
_entity.type
_entity.pdbx_description
1 polymer ?
#
loop_
_entity_poly.entity_id
_entity_poly.type
_entity_poly.pdbx_seq_one_letter_code
_entity_poly.pdbx_strand_id
1 'polypeptide(L)'
;MSGYPYGGNPPQYPPPQNQIYPQIYNQANASPVQAIPGYPSGQNPQFPYQPGFVVYPTQPLPGQLPPAAMSYPGAPAAPPNYGYQGFPNVAPQPSYEPVVEWIPTTPNEAHVFGNRAVVAGYEGYDHSPLWVIRARFEGDLIPGKLAIQHKAAYVPWGGTENAVHNIEVLCARPECIRWVDCCENSIPPNAIVAGNTSEGEPLYVGRAREQGSLTPGKVHPSHRAMYVSFAGKEISHKNYEILCTV
;
A
#
# COMPACT_ATOMS: atom_id res chain seq x y z
N MET A 1 10.17 21.40 54.08
CA MET A 1 8.99 21.79 53.28
C MET A 1 9.45 21.77 51.84
N SER A 2 9.04 20.86 50.96
CA SER A 2 7.67 20.50 50.56
C SER A 2 7.62 19.03 50.11
N GLY A 3 6.55 18.33 50.49
CA GLY A 3 6.25 16.96 50.05
C GLY A 3 5.23 16.97 48.92
N TYR A 4 5.35 16.02 48.00
CA TYR A 4 4.30 15.64 47.06
C TYR A 4 3.69 14.31 47.53
N PRO A 5 2.37 14.20 47.73
CA PRO A 5 1.75 12.96 48.20
C PRO A 5 1.47 12.01 47.02
N TYR A 6 2.00 10.78 47.13
CA TYR A 6 1.48 9.62 46.43
C TYR A 6 0.13 9.23 47.04
N GLY A 7 -0.91 9.09 46.22
CA GLY A 7 -2.21 8.59 46.68
C GLY A 7 -3.34 8.78 45.66
N GLY A 8 -3.38 7.94 44.63
CA GLY A 8 -4.53 7.81 43.74
C GLY A 8 -4.58 6.40 43.16
N ASN A 9 -5.63 5.64 43.52
CA ASN A 9 -5.92 4.34 42.92
C ASN A 9 -6.07 4.50 41.39
N PRO A 10 -5.52 3.61 40.56
CA PRO A 10 -5.81 3.63 39.13
C PRO A 10 -7.32 3.35 38.91
N PRO A 11 -7.97 3.98 37.92
CA PRO A 11 -9.35 3.64 37.58
C PRO A 11 -9.42 2.16 37.16
N GLN A 12 -10.13 1.37 37.96
CA GLN A 12 -10.53 0.01 37.64
C GLN A 12 -11.51 0.08 36.47
N TYR A 13 -11.05 -0.24 35.26
CA TYR A 13 -11.95 -0.46 34.14
C TYR A 13 -12.72 -1.75 34.38
N PRO A 14 -14.06 -1.76 34.24
CA PRO A 14 -14.82 -3.01 34.34
C PRO A 14 -14.34 -3.98 33.25
N PRO A 15 -14.32 -5.30 33.53
CA PRO A 15 -13.95 -6.29 32.51
C PRO A 15 -14.93 -6.18 31.34
N PRO A 16 -14.46 -6.20 30.07
CA PRO A 16 -15.37 -6.17 28.93
C PRO A 16 -16.26 -7.42 28.98
N GLN A 17 -17.55 -7.19 29.18
CA GLN A 17 -18.58 -8.21 29.03
C GLN A 17 -18.65 -8.62 27.56
N ASN A 18 -18.62 -9.92 27.31
CA ASN A 18 -18.78 -10.59 26.01
C ASN A 18 -19.57 -9.75 24.99
N GLN A 19 -18.86 -9.18 24.01
CA GLN A 19 -19.49 -8.59 22.83
C GLN A 19 -19.18 -9.42 21.60
N ILE A 20 -20.21 -10.15 21.21
CA ILE A 20 -20.38 -10.88 19.95
C ILE A 20 -20.20 -9.88 18.80
N TYR A 21 -19.29 -10.16 17.87
CA TYR A 21 -19.17 -9.44 16.60
C TYR A 21 -20.51 -9.49 15.84
N PRO A 22 -21.13 -8.36 15.45
CA PRO A 22 -22.15 -8.38 14.42
C PRO A 22 -21.49 -8.44 13.04
N GLN A 23 -21.83 -9.53 12.36
CA GLN A 23 -21.64 -9.85 10.97
C GLN A 23 -22.27 -8.80 10.02
N ILE A 24 -21.58 -8.53 8.90
CA ILE A 24 -22.05 -8.03 7.59
C ILE A 24 -22.82 -6.69 7.54
N TYR A 25 -22.18 -5.68 6.94
CA TYR A 25 -22.88 -4.51 6.37
C TYR A 25 -23.73 -4.98 5.18
N ASN A 26 -25.06 -4.87 5.31
CA ASN A 26 -26.02 -5.26 4.29
C ASN A 26 -26.35 -4.07 3.38
N GLN A 27 -26.12 -4.23 2.08
CA GLN A 27 -26.13 -3.16 1.07
C GLN A 27 -27.54 -2.79 0.55
N ALA A 28 -28.59 -2.97 1.36
CA ALA A 28 -29.98 -2.93 0.89
C ALA A 28 -30.79 -1.68 1.31
N ASN A 29 -30.19 -0.67 1.95
CA ASN A 29 -30.90 0.58 2.34
C ASN A 29 -30.07 1.85 2.11
N ALA A 30 -29.48 2.01 0.92
CA ALA A 30 -28.97 3.31 0.51
C ALA A 30 -30.10 4.17 -0.08
N SER A 31 -30.40 5.31 0.54
CA SER A 31 -31.27 6.34 -0.03
C SER A 31 -30.70 6.84 -1.36
N PRO A 32 -31.53 7.14 -2.39
CA PRO A 32 -31.03 7.56 -3.69
C PRO A 32 -30.37 8.95 -3.60
N VAL A 33 -29.19 9.07 -4.19
CA VAL A 33 -28.47 10.34 -4.37
C VAL A 33 -29.32 11.25 -5.27
N GLN A 34 -29.74 12.40 -4.75
CA GLN A 34 -30.42 13.42 -5.54
C GLN A 34 -29.42 14.14 -6.47
N ALA A 35 -29.79 14.27 -7.74
CA ALA A 35 -29.00 14.93 -8.76
C ALA A 35 -28.93 16.45 -8.52
N ILE A 36 -27.73 17.02 -8.64
CA ILE A 36 -27.52 18.47 -8.73
C ILE A 36 -27.81 18.92 -10.18
N PRO A 37 -28.67 19.92 -10.43
CA PRO A 37 -29.01 20.34 -11.79
C PRO A 37 -27.84 21.08 -12.47
N GLY A 38 -27.40 20.64 -13.66
CA GLY A 38 -26.55 21.49 -14.51
C GLY A 38 -25.58 20.84 -15.51
N TYR A 39 -25.38 19.51 -15.54
CA TYR A 39 -24.46 18.90 -16.51
C TYR A 39 -25.13 17.80 -17.35
N PRO A 40 -25.09 17.89 -18.69
CA PRO A 40 -25.55 16.81 -19.56
C PRO A 40 -24.59 15.62 -19.50
N SER A 41 -25.18 14.43 -19.46
CA SER A 41 -24.49 13.15 -19.49
C SER A 41 -23.76 12.93 -20.82
N GLY A 42 -22.48 12.57 -20.75
CA GLY A 42 -21.75 11.96 -21.86
C GLY A 42 -20.84 12.91 -22.64
N GLN A 43 -19.72 13.31 -22.03
CA GLN A 43 -18.51 13.77 -22.75
C GLN A 43 -17.31 13.73 -21.78
N ASN A 44 -16.26 13.01 -22.16
CA ASN A 44 -14.99 12.94 -21.43
C ASN A 44 -14.25 14.29 -21.58
N PRO A 45 -13.82 14.96 -20.50
CA PRO A 45 -12.99 16.17 -20.62
C PRO A 45 -11.61 15.81 -21.18
N GLN A 46 -11.22 16.45 -22.27
CA GLN A 46 -9.86 16.43 -22.81
C GLN A 46 -8.93 17.21 -21.87
N PHE A 47 -7.85 16.58 -21.39
CA PHE A 47 -6.80 17.28 -20.65
C PHE A 47 -5.84 17.99 -21.62
N PRO A 48 -5.40 19.22 -21.32
CA PRO A 48 -4.40 19.91 -22.13
C PRO A 48 -3.00 19.29 -21.96
N TYR A 49 -2.31 19.21 -23.10
CA TYR A 49 -0.98 18.64 -23.33
C TYR A 49 0.10 19.25 -22.41
N GLN A 50 0.91 18.42 -21.73
CA GLN A 50 2.19 18.83 -21.14
C GLN A 50 3.33 17.98 -21.74
N PRO A 51 4.43 18.57 -22.25
CA PRO A 51 5.47 17.85 -22.97
C PRO A 51 6.45 17.19 -21.97
N GLY A 52 6.64 15.87 -22.06
CA GLY A 52 7.75 15.24 -21.33
C GLY A 52 7.79 13.72 -21.18
N PHE A 53 6.77 12.94 -21.56
CA PHE A 53 6.81 11.48 -21.39
C PHE A 53 6.68 10.71 -22.71
N VAL A 54 7.61 9.78 -22.89
CA VAL A 54 7.68 8.83 -24.01
C VAL A 54 6.54 7.82 -23.88
N VAL A 55 5.62 7.82 -24.84
CA VAL A 55 4.53 6.84 -24.93
C VAL A 55 5.04 5.61 -25.69
N TYR A 56 5.06 4.44 -25.03
CA TYR A 56 5.18 3.17 -25.76
C TYR A 56 3.83 2.83 -26.42
N PRO A 57 3.82 2.41 -27.69
CA PRO A 57 2.57 2.23 -28.43
C PRO A 57 1.73 1.06 -27.88
N THR A 58 0.46 1.36 -27.64
CA THR A 58 -0.61 0.46 -27.24
C THR A 58 -0.87 -0.62 -28.28
N GLN A 59 -1.09 -1.87 -27.82
CA GLN A 59 -1.57 -2.98 -28.66
C GLN A 59 -2.92 -2.65 -29.32
N PRO A 60 -3.19 -3.12 -30.56
CA PRO A 60 -4.46 -2.90 -31.22
C PRO A 60 -5.58 -3.79 -30.65
N LEU A 61 -6.77 -3.20 -30.51
CA LEU A 61 -8.02 -3.89 -30.15
C LEU A 61 -8.43 -4.89 -31.27
N PRO A 62 -9.05 -6.04 -30.93
CA PRO A 62 -9.42 -7.04 -31.93
C PRO A 62 -10.63 -6.59 -32.76
N GLY A 63 -10.51 -6.56 -34.09
CA GLY A 63 -11.68 -6.52 -34.99
C GLY A 63 -11.72 -5.43 -36.06
N GLN A 64 -10.68 -4.60 -36.23
CA GLN A 64 -10.61 -3.65 -37.36
C GLN A 64 -9.55 -4.08 -38.38
N LEU A 65 -9.99 -4.40 -39.60
CA LEU A 65 -9.10 -4.56 -40.75
C LEU A 65 -8.45 -3.19 -41.06
N PRO A 66 -7.12 -3.12 -41.25
CA PRO A 66 -6.50 -1.87 -41.66
C PRO A 66 -6.94 -1.49 -43.09
N PRO A 67 -7.09 -0.19 -43.40
CA PRO A 67 -7.37 0.26 -44.76
C PRO A 67 -6.24 -0.15 -45.70
N ALA A 68 -6.60 -0.45 -46.95
CA ALA A 68 -5.71 -0.90 -48.01
C ALA A 68 -4.45 -0.02 -48.13
N ALA A 69 -3.29 -0.65 -48.07
CA ALA A 69 -1.99 0.02 -48.22
C ALA A 69 -1.86 0.63 -49.62
N MET A 70 -1.44 1.90 -49.68
CA MET A 70 -0.96 2.53 -50.91
C MET A 70 0.21 1.72 -51.49
N SER A 71 0.12 1.40 -52.78
CA SER A 71 1.15 0.68 -53.54
C SER A 71 2.37 1.58 -53.79
N TYR A 72 3.52 1.25 -53.20
CA TYR A 72 4.82 1.74 -53.64
C TYR A 72 5.37 0.82 -54.75
N PRO A 73 5.74 1.34 -55.94
CA PRO A 73 6.34 0.51 -56.99
C PRO A 73 7.82 0.23 -56.66
N GLY A 74 8.19 -1.05 -56.51
CA GLY A 74 9.60 -1.47 -56.44
C GLY A 74 9.97 -2.54 -55.38
N ALA A 75 9.04 -3.08 -54.61
CA ALA A 75 9.36 -4.14 -53.63
C ALA A 75 9.42 -5.54 -54.30
N PRO A 76 10.42 -6.39 -53.97
CA PRO A 76 10.53 -7.74 -54.50
C PRO A 76 9.40 -8.65 -53.99
N ALA A 77 8.96 -9.59 -54.83
CA ALA A 77 7.85 -10.50 -54.57
C ALA A 77 8.07 -11.34 -53.30
N ALA A 78 7.01 -11.49 -52.50
CA ALA A 78 7.01 -12.31 -51.29
C ALA A 78 7.26 -13.80 -51.64
N PRO A 79 8.01 -14.55 -50.82
CA PRO A 79 8.20 -15.99 -51.00
C PRO A 79 6.89 -16.76 -50.76
N PRO A 80 6.73 -17.98 -51.31
CA PRO A 80 5.49 -18.74 -51.20
C PRO A 80 5.19 -19.14 -49.77
N ASN A 81 3.90 -19.10 -49.43
CA ASN A 81 3.34 -19.41 -48.12
C ASN A 81 3.51 -20.92 -47.81
N TYR A 82 4.51 -21.26 -47.02
CA TYR A 82 4.56 -22.56 -46.35
C TYR A 82 3.56 -22.54 -45.19
N GLY A 83 2.41 -23.18 -45.40
CA GLY A 83 1.39 -23.33 -44.36
C GLY A 83 1.95 -24.04 -43.13
N TYR A 84 2.23 -23.29 -42.08
CA TYR A 84 2.50 -23.86 -40.75
C TYR A 84 1.19 -24.35 -40.15
N GLN A 85 1.08 -25.67 -40.01
CA GLN A 85 0.04 -26.32 -39.22
C GLN A 85 0.17 -25.92 -37.75
N GLY A 86 -0.95 -25.46 -37.18
CA GLY A 86 -1.32 -25.55 -35.77
C GLY A 86 -0.31 -25.04 -34.74
N PHE A 87 -0.52 -23.82 -34.23
CA PHE A 87 0.01 -23.48 -32.91
C PHE A 87 -0.63 -24.44 -31.89
N PRO A 88 0.14 -25.19 -31.09
CA PRO A 88 -0.43 -25.91 -29.97
C PRO A 88 -1.11 -24.90 -29.04
N ASN A 89 -2.31 -25.22 -28.60
CA ASN A 89 -3.10 -24.43 -27.68
C ASN A 89 -2.24 -24.10 -26.45
N VAL A 90 -1.75 -22.87 -26.35
CA VAL A 90 -0.97 -22.42 -25.19
C VAL A 90 -1.94 -22.42 -24.03
N ALA A 91 -1.79 -23.37 -23.11
CA ALA A 91 -2.54 -23.37 -21.86
C ALA A 91 -2.42 -21.97 -21.23
N PRO A 92 -3.51 -21.37 -20.70
CA PRO A 92 -3.44 -20.06 -20.08
C PRO A 92 -2.33 -20.11 -19.03
N GLN A 93 -1.29 -19.31 -19.25
CA GLN A 93 -0.21 -19.16 -18.28
C GLN A 93 -0.86 -18.71 -16.98
N PRO A 94 -0.53 -19.32 -15.82
CA PRO A 94 -0.95 -18.74 -14.56
C PRO A 94 -0.45 -17.29 -14.53
N SER A 95 -1.36 -16.33 -14.52
CA SER A 95 -1.02 -14.93 -14.30
C SER A 95 -0.31 -14.88 -12.96
N TYR A 96 1.00 -14.63 -12.98
CA TYR A 96 1.81 -14.48 -11.77
C TYR A 96 1.46 -13.11 -11.17
N GLU A 97 0.31 -13.06 -10.50
CA GLU A 97 -0.12 -11.87 -9.76
C GLU A 97 0.82 -11.70 -8.57
N PRO A 98 1.37 -10.49 -8.35
CA PRO A 98 2.25 -10.26 -7.22
C PRO A 98 1.49 -10.49 -5.91
N VAL A 99 2.17 -11.11 -4.93
CA VAL A 99 1.58 -11.38 -3.60
C VAL A 99 1.16 -10.07 -2.90
N VAL A 100 1.93 -9.01 -3.12
CA VAL A 100 1.67 -7.67 -2.62
C VAL A 100 1.80 -6.64 -3.72
N GLU A 101 0.99 -5.60 -3.67
CA GLU A 101 0.96 -4.48 -4.62
C GLU A 101 1.21 -3.17 -3.88
N TRP A 102 2.14 -2.36 -4.37
CA TRP A 102 2.37 -1.00 -3.86
C TRP A 102 1.70 -0.01 -4.81
N ILE A 103 0.66 0.68 -4.33
CA ILE A 103 -0.18 1.52 -5.19
C ILE A 103 0.06 3.00 -4.86
N PRO A 104 0.57 3.80 -5.81
CA PRO A 104 0.77 5.23 -5.61
C PRO A 104 -0.54 5.96 -5.30
N THR A 105 -0.52 6.82 -4.28
CA THR A 105 -1.68 7.62 -3.86
C THR A 105 -1.26 8.76 -2.94
N THR A 106 -2.24 9.43 -2.34
CA THR A 106 -2.06 10.43 -1.28
C THR A 106 -2.93 10.06 -0.08
N PRO A 107 -2.66 10.60 1.13
CA PRO A 107 -3.52 10.39 2.29
C PRO A 107 -4.99 10.77 2.08
N ASN A 108 -5.27 11.71 1.17
CA ASN A 108 -6.63 12.14 0.85
C ASN A 108 -7.38 11.13 -0.03
N GLU A 109 -6.69 10.52 -0.99
CA GLU A 109 -7.27 9.62 -1.99
C GLU A 109 -7.21 8.14 -1.56
N ALA A 110 -6.38 7.79 -0.57
CA ALA A 110 -6.15 6.40 -0.16
C ALA A 110 -7.42 5.63 0.25
N HIS A 111 -8.49 6.33 0.65
CA HIS A 111 -9.75 5.72 1.07
C HIS A 111 -10.36 4.77 0.02
N VAL A 112 -10.05 4.97 -1.27
CA VAL A 112 -10.50 4.09 -2.37
C VAL A 112 -9.94 2.67 -2.27
N PHE A 113 -8.89 2.43 -1.48
CA PHE A 113 -8.26 1.12 -1.30
C PHE A 113 -8.71 0.38 -0.04
N GLY A 114 -9.76 0.84 0.65
CA GLY A 114 -10.17 0.29 1.94
C GLY A 114 -10.48 -1.21 1.97
N ASN A 115 -10.80 -1.81 0.83
CA ASN A 115 -11.05 -3.24 0.68
C ASN A 115 -9.80 -4.07 0.35
N ARG A 116 -8.66 -3.44 0.08
CA ARG A 116 -7.41 -4.12 -0.33
C ARG A 116 -6.20 -3.74 0.52
N ALA A 117 -6.22 -2.59 1.19
CA ALA A 117 -5.11 -2.08 1.96
C ALA A 117 -4.81 -2.95 3.19
N VAL A 118 -3.53 -3.14 3.48
CA VAL A 118 -3.08 -3.88 4.66
C VAL A 118 -3.23 -3.00 5.91
N VAL A 119 -4.23 -3.32 6.73
CA VAL A 119 -4.37 -2.78 8.08
C VAL A 119 -3.32 -3.43 8.98
N ALA A 120 -2.34 -2.65 9.42
CA ALA A 120 -1.21 -3.16 10.21
C ALA A 120 -1.36 -2.92 11.71
N GLY A 121 -2.26 -2.03 12.12
CA GLY A 121 -2.56 -1.80 13.52
C GLY A 121 -3.57 -0.69 13.71
N TYR A 122 -3.46 0.02 14.82
CA TYR A 122 -4.46 0.98 15.27
C TYR A 122 -3.83 2.07 16.12
N GLU A 123 -4.41 3.26 16.05
CA GLU A 123 -4.10 4.38 16.94
C GLU A 123 -4.48 4.05 18.39
N GLY A 124 -3.68 4.53 19.35
CA GLY A 124 -3.86 4.19 20.76
C GLY A 124 -5.04 4.87 21.44
N TYR A 125 -5.49 6.02 20.93
CA TYR A 125 -6.50 6.86 21.61
C TYR A 125 -7.93 6.68 21.07
N ASP A 126 -8.10 6.37 19.78
CA ASP A 126 -9.42 6.19 19.15
C ASP A 126 -9.59 4.84 18.44
N HIS A 127 -8.57 3.98 18.47
CA HIS A 127 -8.53 2.70 17.76
C HIS A 127 -8.72 2.80 16.24
N SER A 128 -8.54 3.98 15.65
CA SER A 128 -8.63 4.15 14.21
C SER A 128 -7.54 3.34 13.49
N PRO A 129 -7.83 2.76 12.31
CA PRO A 129 -6.92 1.85 11.66
C PRO A 129 -5.68 2.57 11.10
N LEU A 130 -4.53 1.91 11.24
CA LEU A 130 -3.27 2.29 10.63
C LEU A 130 -2.94 1.37 9.47
N TRP A 131 -2.70 1.96 8.29
CA TRP A 131 -2.33 1.22 7.09
C TRP A 131 -0.82 1.27 6.86
N VAL A 132 -0.30 0.22 6.20
CA VAL A 132 1.09 0.20 5.74
C VAL A 132 1.23 1.09 4.51
N ILE A 133 2.21 1.99 4.56
CA ILE A 133 2.63 2.79 3.42
C ILE A 133 4.15 2.69 3.24
N ARG A 134 4.64 3.14 2.09
CA ARG A 134 6.03 3.58 1.93
C ARG A 134 6.08 4.93 1.22
N ALA A 135 7.15 5.69 1.45
CA ALA A 135 7.36 6.97 0.80
C ALA A 135 8.86 7.23 0.58
N ARG A 136 9.19 8.02 -0.45
CA ARG A 136 10.55 8.54 -0.62
C ARG A 136 10.78 9.71 0.34
N PHE A 137 11.85 9.67 1.11
CA PHE A 137 12.22 10.72 2.05
C PHE A 137 13.74 10.72 2.25
N GLU A 138 14.39 11.88 2.09
CA GLU A 138 15.85 12.05 2.27
C GLU A 138 16.70 11.00 1.52
N GLY A 139 16.30 10.63 0.30
CA GLY A 139 17.00 9.66 -0.56
C GLY A 139 16.63 8.19 -0.31
N ASP A 140 16.02 7.88 0.83
CA ASP A 140 15.55 6.54 1.17
C ASP A 140 14.13 6.30 0.63
N LEU A 141 13.76 5.04 0.45
CA LEU A 141 12.37 4.59 0.32
C LEU A 141 11.99 3.90 1.63
N ILE A 142 11.08 4.51 2.40
CA ILE A 142 10.88 4.16 3.81
C ILE A 142 9.44 3.68 4.04
N PRO A 143 9.24 2.49 4.64
CA PRO A 143 7.92 2.07 5.10
C PRO A 143 7.49 2.81 6.38
N GLY A 144 6.20 3.09 6.52
CA GLY A 144 5.63 3.88 7.60
C GLY A 144 4.14 3.59 7.82
N LYS A 145 3.44 4.58 8.37
CA LYS A 145 2.02 4.49 8.71
C LYS A 145 1.18 5.52 7.97
N LEU A 146 -0.06 5.15 7.65
CA LEU A 146 -1.14 6.07 7.29
C LEU A 146 -2.27 5.93 8.30
N ALA A 147 -2.55 6.99 9.05
CA ALA A 147 -3.76 7.14 9.84
C ALA A 147 -4.90 7.54 8.91
N ILE A 148 -5.58 6.55 8.33
CA ILE A 148 -6.51 6.77 7.21
C ILE A 148 -7.69 7.68 7.59
N GLN A 149 -8.20 7.58 8.83
CA GLN A 149 -9.29 8.42 9.31
C GLN A 149 -8.86 9.89 9.49
N HIS A 150 -7.57 10.11 9.74
CA HIS A 150 -6.97 11.43 10.00
C HIS A 150 -6.32 12.01 8.76
N LYS A 151 -6.24 11.24 7.66
CA LYS A 151 -5.58 11.61 6.39
C LYS A 151 -4.14 12.09 6.60
N ALA A 152 -3.44 11.45 7.54
CA ALA A 152 -2.08 11.80 7.91
C ALA A 152 -1.15 10.59 7.74
N ALA A 153 -0.10 10.75 6.93
CA ALA A 153 0.90 9.71 6.69
C ALA A 153 2.26 10.14 7.18
N TYR A 154 3.01 9.18 7.73
CA TYR A 154 4.30 9.43 8.36
C TYR A 154 5.29 8.32 8.08
N VAL A 155 6.56 8.70 7.94
CA VAL A 155 7.70 7.77 7.91
C VAL A 155 8.70 8.11 9.03
N PRO A 156 9.30 7.10 9.68
CA PRO A 156 10.33 7.32 10.68
C PRO A 156 11.67 7.57 10.01
N TRP A 157 12.34 8.70 10.29
CA TRP A 157 13.68 8.98 9.77
C TRP A 157 14.41 10.04 10.61
N GLY A 158 15.71 9.85 10.82
CA GLY A 158 16.58 10.87 11.43
C GLY A 158 16.20 11.25 12.87
N GLY A 159 15.57 10.35 13.63
CA GLY A 159 15.09 10.63 14.99
C GLY A 159 13.70 11.27 15.06
N THR A 160 13.06 11.58 13.93
CA THR A 160 11.78 12.27 13.86
C THR A 160 10.69 11.48 13.14
N GLU A 161 9.43 11.82 13.44
CA GLU A 161 8.27 11.43 12.66
C GLU A 161 8.06 12.46 11.54
N ASN A 162 8.22 12.02 10.28
CA ASN A 162 8.21 12.92 9.13
C ASN A 162 6.91 12.75 8.34
N ALA A 163 6.15 13.84 8.19
CA ALA A 163 4.92 13.85 7.41
C ALA A 163 5.23 13.69 5.91
N VAL A 164 4.49 12.81 5.23
CA VAL A 164 4.64 12.52 3.80
C VAL A 164 3.30 12.61 3.08
N HIS A 165 3.33 13.05 1.82
CA HIS A 165 2.12 13.22 1.01
C HIS A 165 2.06 12.28 -0.20
N ASN A 166 3.17 12.15 -0.92
CA ASN A 166 3.27 11.18 -2.01
C ASN A 166 3.68 9.83 -1.41
N ILE A 167 2.74 8.89 -1.41
CA ILE A 167 2.90 7.60 -0.75
C ILE A 167 2.53 6.47 -1.71
N GLU A 168 2.95 5.26 -1.36
CA GLU A 168 2.39 4.03 -1.91
C GLU A 168 1.74 3.25 -0.76
N VAL A 169 0.48 2.86 -0.92
CA VAL A 169 -0.22 1.99 0.04
C VAL A 169 0.04 0.54 -0.31
N LEU A 170 0.33 -0.27 0.71
CA LEU A 170 0.46 -1.72 0.54
C LEU A 170 -0.93 -2.36 0.43
N CYS A 171 -1.20 -3.02 -0.68
CA CYS A 171 -2.38 -3.84 -0.89
C CYS A 171 -1.97 -5.32 -0.97
N ALA A 172 -2.71 -6.19 -0.29
CA ALA A 172 -2.48 -7.63 -0.32
C ALA A 172 -3.74 -8.39 0.05
N ARG A 173 -3.87 -9.62 -0.46
CA ARG A 173 -4.88 -10.55 0.04
C ARG A 173 -4.46 -11.05 1.42
N PRO A 174 -5.34 -11.00 2.44
CA PRO A 174 -4.99 -11.42 3.81
C PRO A 174 -4.43 -12.84 3.91
N GLU A 175 -4.88 -13.76 3.06
CA GLU A 175 -4.41 -15.15 3.01
C GLU A 175 -2.98 -15.31 2.47
N CYS A 176 -2.41 -14.28 1.84
CA CYS A 176 -1.06 -14.35 1.28
C CYS A 176 0.00 -13.69 2.18
N ILE A 177 -0.40 -13.09 3.30
CA ILE A 177 0.50 -12.40 4.21
C ILE A 177 0.28 -12.81 5.66
N ARG A 178 1.33 -12.71 6.47
CA ARG A 178 1.26 -12.96 7.91
C ARG A 178 2.25 -12.09 8.67
N TRP A 179 1.92 -11.81 9.92
CA TRP A 179 2.82 -11.17 10.87
C TRP A 179 3.59 -12.25 11.63
N VAL A 180 4.90 -12.06 11.78
CA VAL A 180 5.80 -13.02 12.43
C VAL A 180 6.57 -12.30 13.52
N ASP A 181 6.54 -12.83 14.74
CA ASP A 181 7.37 -12.30 15.82
C ASP A 181 8.85 -12.35 15.42
N CYS A 182 9.54 -11.24 15.62
CA CYS A 182 10.92 -11.05 15.23
C CYS A 182 11.65 -10.20 16.27
N CYS A 183 12.94 -10.45 16.43
CA CYS A 183 13.82 -9.65 17.25
C CYS A 183 15.19 -9.53 16.62
N GLU A 184 15.79 -8.34 16.77
CA GLU A 184 17.17 -7.96 16.42
C GLU A 184 17.68 -8.41 15.04
N ASN A 185 18.01 -9.69 14.87
CA ASN A 185 18.83 -10.23 13.78
C ASN A 185 18.14 -11.29 12.93
N SER A 186 16.93 -11.72 13.28
CA SER A 186 16.29 -12.88 12.65
C SER A 186 15.26 -12.47 11.60
N ILE A 187 15.69 -11.76 10.55
CA ILE A 187 14.79 -11.41 9.43
C ILE A 187 14.39 -12.72 8.71
N PRO A 188 13.09 -13.09 8.68
CA PRO A 188 12.64 -14.29 8.00
C PRO A 188 12.93 -14.21 6.48
N PRO A 189 13.28 -15.33 5.82
CA PRO A 189 13.56 -15.34 4.37
C PRO A 189 12.39 -14.86 3.49
N ASN A 190 11.17 -15.00 3.99
CA ASN A 190 9.92 -14.60 3.35
C ASN A 190 9.42 -13.21 3.80
N ALA A 191 10.26 -12.41 4.47
CA ALA A 191 9.93 -11.03 4.84
C ALA A 191 9.76 -10.14 3.61
N ILE A 192 8.73 -9.29 3.63
CA ILE A 192 8.42 -8.39 2.52
C ILE A 192 9.37 -7.19 2.57
N VAL A 193 10.24 -7.09 1.56
CA VAL A 193 11.04 -5.88 1.31
C VAL A 193 10.10 -4.76 0.89
N ALA A 194 10.18 -3.63 1.60
CA ALA A 194 9.26 -2.51 1.45
C ALA A 194 9.95 -1.20 1.11
N GLY A 195 11.26 -1.19 1.07
CA GLY A 195 12.03 0.00 0.78
C GLY A 195 13.52 -0.29 0.82
N ASN A 196 14.30 0.77 0.74
CA ASN A 196 15.75 0.70 0.81
C ASN A 196 16.33 2.03 1.27
N THR A 197 17.48 1.98 1.93
CA THR A 197 18.28 3.18 2.20
C THR A 197 18.88 3.72 0.89
N SER A 198 19.36 4.95 0.92
CA SER A 198 20.10 5.59 -0.17
C SER A 198 21.38 4.82 -0.56
N GLU A 199 21.95 4.04 0.36
CA GLU A 199 23.06 3.11 0.11
C GLU A 199 22.61 1.76 -0.46
N GLY A 200 21.31 1.51 -0.57
CA GLY A 200 20.73 0.29 -1.13
C GLY A 200 20.46 -0.83 -0.12
N GLU A 201 20.62 -0.59 1.19
CA GLU A 201 20.25 -1.58 2.20
C GLU A 201 18.73 -1.79 2.20
N PRO A 202 18.22 -3.03 2.11
CA PRO A 202 16.79 -3.29 2.14
C PRO A 202 16.15 -2.96 3.49
N LEU A 203 14.98 -2.33 3.46
CA LEU A 203 14.11 -2.07 4.59
C LEU A 203 12.85 -2.93 4.50
N TYR A 204 12.33 -3.37 5.64
CA TYR A 204 11.16 -4.26 5.70
C TYR A 204 10.01 -3.60 6.49
N VAL A 205 8.79 -4.09 6.28
CA VAL A 205 7.64 -3.68 7.09
C VAL A 205 7.66 -4.42 8.42
N GLY A 206 7.67 -3.68 9.52
CA GLY A 206 7.38 -4.23 10.84
C GLY A 206 6.27 -3.45 11.53
N ARG A 207 5.78 -3.99 12.65
CA ARG A 207 4.91 -3.27 13.58
C ARG A 207 5.33 -3.54 15.03
N ALA A 208 5.16 -2.54 15.88
CA ALA A 208 5.40 -2.67 17.32
C ALA A 208 4.33 -1.91 18.11
N ARG A 209 4.21 -2.30 19.39
CA ARG A 209 3.37 -1.61 20.36
C ARG A 209 4.12 -0.40 20.92
N GLU A 210 3.46 0.75 20.89
CA GLU A 210 3.95 2.00 21.47
C GLU A 210 2.77 2.72 22.13
N GLN A 211 2.83 2.90 23.45
CA GLN A 211 1.83 3.65 24.24
C GLN A 211 0.36 3.32 23.89
N GLY A 212 0.04 2.04 23.80
CA GLY A 212 -1.32 1.55 23.49
C GLY A 212 -1.66 1.52 21.99
N SER A 213 -0.84 2.11 21.12
CA SER A 213 -0.92 1.96 19.67
C SER A 213 -0.21 0.69 19.20
N LEU A 214 -0.66 0.10 18.09
CA LEU A 214 0.09 -0.88 17.32
C LEU A 214 0.46 -0.21 15.99
N THR A 215 1.73 0.16 15.81
CA THR A 215 2.16 1.06 14.74
C THR A 215 3.06 0.36 13.74
N PRO A 216 2.77 0.40 12.42
CA PRO A 216 3.70 -0.04 11.40
C PRO A 216 4.85 0.96 11.19
N GLY A 217 6.02 0.44 10.79
CA GLY A 217 7.21 1.23 10.53
C GLY A 217 8.28 0.45 9.79
N LYS A 218 9.53 0.92 9.88
CA LYS A 218 10.67 0.32 9.16
C LYS A 218 11.47 -0.60 10.05
N VAL A 219 11.75 -1.80 9.56
CA VAL A 219 12.79 -2.68 10.12
C VAL A 219 14.07 -2.43 9.36
N HIS A 220 15.15 -2.15 10.08
CA HIS A 220 16.46 -1.83 9.54
C HIS A 220 17.47 -2.89 10.00
N PRO A 221 17.84 -3.85 9.12
CA PRO A 221 18.67 -4.99 9.48
C PRO A 221 20.02 -4.61 10.13
N SER A 222 20.77 -3.69 9.53
CA SER A 222 22.08 -3.25 10.06
C SER A 222 21.97 -2.59 11.43
N HIS A 223 20.86 -1.91 11.72
CA HIS A 223 20.60 -1.29 13.02
C HIS A 223 20.03 -2.28 14.05
N ARG A 224 19.65 -3.49 13.60
CA ARG A 224 19.07 -4.55 14.44
C ARG A 224 17.85 -4.05 15.22
N ALA A 225 17.01 -3.27 14.56
CA ALA A 225 15.88 -2.59 15.19
C ALA A 225 14.77 -2.33 14.18
N MET A 226 13.55 -2.20 14.68
CA MET A 226 12.52 -1.45 13.96
C MET A 226 12.42 -0.03 14.50
N TYR A 227 11.88 0.86 13.68
CA TYR A 227 11.54 2.21 14.05
C TYR A 227 10.09 2.51 13.66
N VAL A 228 9.36 3.16 14.56
CA VAL A 228 7.99 3.62 14.36
C VAL A 228 7.91 5.13 14.51
N SER A 229 7.00 5.75 13.76
CA SER A 229 6.65 7.16 13.93
C SER A 229 5.61 7.30 15.04
N PHE A 230 5.93 8.05 16.10
CA PHE A 230 5.01 8.30 17.20
C PHE A 230 5.30 9.63 17.90
N ALA A 231 4.26 10.45 18.07
CA ALA A 231 4.30 11.73 18.80
C ALA A 231 5.46 12.65 18.38
N GLY A 232 5.69 12.79 17.07
CA GLY A 232 6.74 13.64 16.50
C GLY A 232 8.14 13.01 16.47
N LYS A 233 8.30 11.78 16.97
CA LYS A 233 9.60 11.11 17.08
C LYS A 233 9.66 9.79 16.30
N GLU A 234 10.88 9.43 15.95
CA GLU A 234 11.24 8.08 15.55
C GLU A 234 11.59 7.27 16.82
N ILE A 235 10.80 6.23 17.12
CA ILE A 235 10.97 5.40 18.31
C ILE A 235 11.48 4.02 17.90
N SER A 236 12.57 3.58 18.53
CA SER A 236 13.22 2.29 18.24
C SER A 236 12.65 1.16 19.10
N HIS A 237 12.37 0.01 18.48
CA HIS A 237 12.01 -1.23 19.17
C HIS A 237 12.90 -2.40 18.75
N LYS A 238 13.25 -3.24 19.72
CA LYS A 238 14.02 -4.48 19.50
C LYS A 238 13.15 -5.71 19.29
N ASN A 239 11.94 -5.71 19.85
CA ASN A 239 10.94 -6.75 19.68
C ASN A 239 9.79 -6.18 18.85
N TYR A 240 9.41 -6.90 17.80
CA TYR A 240 8.42 -6.45 16.83
C TYR A 240 7.85 -7.63 16.07
N GLU A 241 6.79 -7.39 15.30
CA GLU A 241 6.33 -8.33 14.29
C GLU A 241 6.80 -7.83 12.92
N ILE A 242 7.26 -8.72 12.05
CA ILE A 242 7.62 -8.43 10.67
C ILE A 242 6.57 -9.00 9.71
N LEU A 243 6.27 -8.27 8.64
CA LEU A 243 5.32 -8.72 7.64
C LEU A 243 6.01 -9.67 6.65
N CYS A 244 5.45 -10.87 6.49
CA CYS A 244 5.95 -11.90 5.60
C CYS A 244 4.88 -12.36 4.61
N THR A 245 5.30 -12.91 3.47
CA THR A 245 4.42 -13.71 2.62
C THR A 245 4.16 -15.08 3.25
N VAL A 246 2.99 -15.66 2.97
CA VAL A 246 2.63 -17.03 3.38
C VAL A 246 3.22 -18.05 2.42
#